data_AF-A0A0J9WF08-F1
#
_entry.id   AF-A0A0J9WF08-F1
#
_cell.length_a   1.000
_cell.length_b   1.000
_cell.length_c   1.000
_cell.angle_alpha   90.00
_cell.angle_beta   90.00
_cell.angle_gamma   90.00
#
_symmetry.space_group_name_H-M   'P 1'
#
loop_
_entity.id
_entity.type
_entity.pdbx_description
1 polymer ?
#
loop_
_entity_poly.entity_id
_entity_poly.type
_entity_poly.pdbx_seq_one_letter_code
_entity_poly.pdbx_strand_id
1 'polypeptide(L)'
;MEKFDTENAGFLPSFCSSVKKEITQHENTEYDKFCPKIMGYLTDVKANYEDHLIDKGCIYLYYWLYYVYFKNQQTSDEAFNLYIFLLDKYSQLNEEICKKYQKKIKEDILKKLKDLDDMNENLNSIINNNAPNDNFCKCAKECAETYMKHKITCTDYKEINFCNELENIRKQYNSLANKIANCDAEKWLPSFNGNNPIVTVIYPLAAILLMSFTLFILYKVNNSFS
;
A
#
# COMPACT_ATOMS: atom_id res chain seq x y z
N MET A 1 -12.17 -12.59 5.28
CA MET A 1 -12.62 -11.90 6.52
C MET A 1 -13.89 -12.59 6.98
N GLU A 2 -13.73 -13.75 7.61
CA GLU A 2 -14.82 -14.51 8.23
C GLU A 2 -14.20 -15.61 9.12
N LYS A 3 -14.01 -15.29 10.40
CA LYS A 3 -14.07 -16.20 11.56
C LYS A 3 -13.84 -15.36 12.82
N PHE A 4 -14.94 -14.96 13.46
CA PHE A 4 -14.92 -14.40 14.80
C PHE A 4 -14.95 -15.58 15.78
N ASP A 5 -13.85 -15.84 16.48
CA ASP A 5 -13.77 -16.92 17.46
C ASP A 5 -14.54 -16.58 18.75
N THR A 6 -15.11 -17.62 19.35
CA THR A 6 -16.06 -17.60 20.48
C THR A 6 -15.49 -17.09 21.81
N GLU A 7 -14.19 -16.84 21.92
CA GLU A 7 -13.56 -16.23 23.12
C GLU A 7 -13.88 -14.73 23.28
N ASN A 8 -14.36 -14.06 22.22
CA ASN A 8 -14.61 -12.61 22.22
C ASN A 8 -16.05 -12.19 22.64
N ALA A 9 -16.91 -13.15 23.01
CA ALA A 9 -18.34 -12.92 23.18
C ALA A 9 -18.69 -11.88 24.27
N GLY A 10 -17.86 -11.74 25.32
CA GLY A 10 -18.07 -10.75 26.39
C GLY A 10 -17.46 -9.37 26.11
N PHE A 11 -16.40 -9.30 25.31
CA PHE A 11 -15.68 -8.05 25.06
C PHE A 11 -16.36 -7.17 24.02
N LEU A 12 -16.97 -7.77 23.00
CA LEU A 12 -17.65 -7.03 21.95
C LEU A 12 -18.79 -6.14 22.48
N PRO A 13 -19.74 -6.61 23.31
CA PRO A 13 -20.79 -5.75 23.88
C PRO A 13 -20.24 -4.61 24.73
N SER A 14 -19.18 -4.87 25.51
CA SER A 14 -18.53 -3.86 26.37
C SER A 14 -17.85 -2.77 25.55
N PHE A 15 -17.03 -3.17 24.58
CA PHE A 15 -16.38 -2.26 23.64
C PHE A 15 -17.41 -1.39 22.94
N CYS A 16 -18.43 -2.01 22.31
CA CYS A 16 -19.45 -1.27 21.58
C CYS A 16 -20.19 -0.27 22.45
N SER A 17 -20.62 -0.68 23.64
CA SER A 17 -21.27 0.23 24.58
C SER A 17 -20.40 1.46 24.91
N SER A 18 -19.09 1.26 25.05
CA SER A 18 -18.14 2.34 25.37
C SER A 18 -17.90 3.33 24.23
N VAL A 19 -18.00 2.89 22.96
CA VAL A 19 -17.73 3.73 21.78
C VAL A 19 -18.98 4.32 21.15
N LYS A 20 -20.18 3.85 21.56
CA LYS A 20 -21.47 4.22 20.97
C LYS A 20 -21.66 5.71 20.80
N LYS A 21 -21.50 6.48 21.88
CA LYS A 21 -21.74 7.92 21.88
C LYS A 21 -20.85 8.64 20.87
N GLU A 22 -19.57 8.26 20.78
CA GLU A 22 -18.61 8.89 19.88
C GLU A 22 -18.97 8.61 18.42
N ILE A 23 -19.23 7.34 18.10
CA ILE A 23 -19.56 6.94 16.72
C ILE A 23 -20.87 7.56 16.27
N THR A 24 -21.91 7.58 17.11
CA THR A 24 -23.23 8.11 16.74
C THR A 24 -23.30 9.62 16.57
N GLN A 25 -22.26 10.37 16.95
CA GLN A 25 -22.19 11.82 16.66
C GLN A 25 -21.96 12.10 15.18
N HIS A 26 -21.52 11.11 14.41
CA HIS A 26 -21.34 11.25 12.97
C HIS A 26 -22.61 10.80 12.25
N GLU A 27 -23.31 11.71 11.56
CA GLU A 27 -24.66 11.51 11.00
C GLU A 27 -24.78 10.38 9.95
N ASN A 28 -23.66 9.81 9.46
CA ASN A 28 -23.60 8.79 8.41
C ASN A 28 -23.31 7.36 8.90
N THR A 29 -23.53 7.05 10.18
CA THR A 29 -23.04 5.78 10.74
C THR A 29 -24.08 4.68 10.84
N GLU A 30 -23.82 3.57 10.15
CA GLU A 30 -24.40 2.25 10.49
C GLU A 30 -23.66 1.69 11.71
N TYR A 31 -23.85 2.33 12.88
CA TYR A 31 -23.14 1.99 14.14
C TYR A 31 -23.14 0.47 14.43
N ASP A 32 -24.29 -0.17 14.23
CA ASP A 32 -24.48 -1.61 14.48
C ASP A 32 -23.60 -2.50 13.58
N LYS A 33 -23.17 -2.01 12.41
CA LYS A 33 -22.19 -2.70 11.55
C LYS A 33 -20.76 -2.23 11.83
N PHE A 34 -20.58 -0.95 12.11
CA PHE A 34 -19.28 -0.35 12.36
C PHE A 34 -18.60 -0.97 13.58
N CYS A 35 -19.28 -1.02 14.72
CA CYS A 35 -18.62 -1.42 15.96
C CYS A 35 -18.11 -2.87 15.93
N PRO A 36 -18.92 -3.89 15.54
CA PRO A 36 -18.44 -5.25 15.43
C PRO A 36 -17.28 -5.39 14.44
N LYS A 37 -17.31 -4.61 13.35
CA LYS A 37 -16.23 -4.61 12.35
C LYS A 37 -14.91 -4.09 12.93
N ILE A 38 -14.94 -2.97 13.65
CA ILE A 38 -13.73 -2.41 14.28
C ILE A 38 -13.19 -3.33 15.36
N MET A 39 -14.06 -3.84 16.25
CA MET A 39 -13.64 -4.75 17.31
C MET A 39 -13.01 -6.01 16.73
N GLY A 40 -13.62 -6.58 15.68
CA GLY A 40 -13.09 -7.75 14.98
C GLY A 40 -11.74 -7.47 14.36
N TYR A 41 -11.63 -6.35 13.63
CA TYR A 41 -10.38 -5.95 13.01
C TYR A 41 -9.24 -5.80 14.03
N LEU A 42 -9.45 -5.10 15.14
CA LEU A 42 -8.43 -4.90 16.18
C LEU A 42 -8.02 -6.23 16.82
N THR A 43 -8.99 -7.13 17.03
CA THR A 43 -8.73 -8.47 17.57
C THR A 43 -7.94 -9.32 16.59
N ASP A 44 -8.29 -9.28 15.30
CA ASP A 44 -7.56 -9.97 14.24
C ASP A 44 -6.13 -9.45 14.09
N VAL A 45 -5.95 -8.13 14.14
CA VAL A 45 -4.64 -7.47 14.13
C VAL A 45 -3.78 -7.98 15.28
N LYS A 46 -4.34 -8.07 16.48
CA LYS A 46 -3.63 -8.58 17.65
C LYS A 46 -3.27 -10.07 17.52
N ALA A 47 -4.23 -10.90 17.11
CA ALA A 47 -4.08 -12.36 17.18
C ALA A 47 -3.23 -12.95 16.05
N ASN A 48 -3.27 -12.35 14.86
CA ASN A 48 -2.78 -12.99 13.64
C ASN A 48 -1.55 -12.34 13.01
N TYR A 49 -1.07 -11.22 13.56
CA TYR A 49 0.04 -10.47 12.98
C TYR A 49 1.26 -10.49 13.90
N GLU A 50 2.43 -10.75 13.31
CA GLU A 50 3.70 -10.48 13.96
C GLU A 50 3.84 -8.99 14.29
N ASP A 51 4.63 -8.65 15.31
CA ASP A 51 4.82 -7.26 15.79
C ASP A 51 5.04 -6.23 14.67
N HIS A 52 5.82 -6.59 13.66
CA HIS A 52 6.15 -5.71 12.54
C HIS A 52 4.98 -5.49 11.55
N LEU A 53 3.96 -6.34 11.58
CA LEU A 53 2.76 -6.24 10.77
C LEU A 53 1.57 -5.64 11.55
N ILE A 54 1.56 -5.74 12.88
CA ILE A 54 0.64 -4.98 13.74
C ILE A 54 0.71 -3.51 13.35
N ASP A 55 1.93 -3.00 13.23
CA ASP A 55 2.26 -1.64 12.77
C ASP A 55 1.54 -1.28 11.45
N LYS A 56 1.48 -2.21 10.47
CA LYS A 56 0.78 -2.00 9.20
C LYS A 56 -0.74 -2.03 9.36
N GLY A 57 -1.27 -2.92 10.19
CA GLY A 57 -2.69 -2.99 10.50
C GLY A 57 -3.20 -1.70 11.17
N CYS A 58 -2.39 -1.14 12.07
CA CYS A 58 -2.66 0.13 12.72
C CYS A 58 -2.74 1.30 11.73
N ILE A 59 -1.80 1.37 10.78
CA ILE A 59 -1.82 2.36 9.69
C ILE A 59 -3.08 2.18 8.84
N TYR A 60 -3.41 0.95 8.47
CA TYR A 60 -4.58 0.65 7.65
C TYR A 60 -5.88 1.05 8.34
N LEU A 61 -6.02 0.84 9.64
CA LEU A 61 -7.20 1.27 10.37
C LEU A 61 -7.39 2.80 10.30
N TYR A 62 -6.32 3.58 10.50
CA TYR A 62 -6.42 5.03 10.40
C TYR A 62 -6.77 5.48 8.96
N TYR A 63 -6.13 4.87 7.96
CA TYR A 63 -6.50 5.06 6.55
C TYR A 63 -7.98 4.78 6.29
N TRP A 64 -8.49 3.65 6.78
CA TRP A 64 -9.87 3.23 6.60
C TRP A 64 -10.85 4.20 7.26
N LEU A 65 -10.54 4.69 8.47
CA LEU A 65 -11.35 5.70 9.15
C LEU A 65 -11.42 6.99 8.33
N TYR A 66 -10.27 7.46 7.84
CA TYR A 66 -10.19 8.73 7.11
C TYR A 66 -10.88 8.68 5.74
N TYR A 67 -10.57 7.69 4.90
CA TYR A 67 -11.07 7.64 3.52
C TYR A 67 -12.37 6.88 3.34
N VAL A 68 -12.60 5.80 4.09
CA VAL A 68 -13.75 4.92 3.87
C VAL A 68 -14.90 5.29 4.78
N TYR A 69 -14.63 5.46 6.08
CA TYR A 69 -15.66 5.78 7.05
C TYR A 69 -16.10 7.24 6.94
N PHE A 70 -15.16 8.18 7.00
CA PHE A 70 -15.48 9.61 6.89
C PHE A 70 -15.69 10.10 5.46
N LYS A 71 -15.26 9.36 4.44
CA LYS A 71 -15.43 9.74 3.02
C LYS A 71 -14.96 11.17 2.72
N ASN A 72 -13.89 11.63 3.36
CA ASN A 72 -13.38 13.01 3.30
C ASN A 72 -14.35 14.10 3.82
N GLN A 73 -15.40 13.73 4.58
CA GLN A 73 -16.32 14.68 5.22
C GLN A 73 -15.76 15.25 6.52
N GLN A 74 -14.67 14.67 7.03
CA GLN A 74 -13.99 15.09 8.24
C GLN A 74 -12.50 15.33 7.95
N THR A 75 -11.90 16.16 8.79
CA THR A 75 -10.48 16.47 8.76
C THR A 75 -9.64 15.27 9.17
N SER A 76 -8.35 15.30 8.81
CA SER A 76 -7.40 14.28 9.26
C SER A 76 -7.22 14.28 10.78
N ASP A 77 -7.46 15.41 11.47
CA ASP A 77 -7.46 15.52 12.92
C ASP A 77 -8.65 14.82 13.57
N GLU A 78 -9.86 15.02 13.06
CA GLU A 78 -11.06 14.31 13.55
C GLU A 78 -10.92 12.80 13.37
N ALA A 79 -10.42 12.37 12.21
CA ALA A 79 -10.15 10.96 11.96
C ALA A 79 -9.08 10.38 12.90
N PHE A 80 -8.05 11.16 13.21
CA PHE A 80 -7.01 10.76 14.15
C PHE A 80 -7.55 10.66 15.59
N ASN A 81 -8.37 11.62 16.02
CA ASN A 81 -8.98 11.61 17.34
C ASN A 81 -9.87 10.38 17.54
N LEU A 82 -10.69 10.03 16.55
CA LEU A 82 -11.49 8.81 16.59
C LEU A 82 -10.61 7.56 16.62
N TYR A 83 -9.55 7.52 15.81
CA TYR A 83 -8.58 6.41 15.81
C TYR A 83 -7.97 6.18 17.21
N ILE A 84 -7.45 7.24 17.85
CA ILE A 84 -6.87 7.15 19.19
C ILE A 84 -7.92 6.74 20.23
N PHE A 85 -9.12 7.29 20.14
CA PHE A 85 -10.23 6.93 21.04
C PHE A 85 -10.58 5.44 20.95
N LEU A 86 -10.67 4.89 19.73
CA LEU A 86 -10.95 3.46 19.52
C LEU A 86 -9.84 2.57 20.11
N LEU A 87 -8.57 2.96 19.94
CA LEU A 87 -7.44 2.23 20.52
C LEU A 87 -7.43 2.27 22.05
N ASP A 88 -7.73 3.44 22.66
CA ASP A 88 -7.87 3.57 24.11
C ASP A 88 -8.93 2.59 24.65
N LYS A 89 -10.13 2.58 24.04
CA LYS A 89 -11.22 1.69 24.44
C LYS A 89 -10.90 0.22 24.25
N TYR A 90 -10.19 -0.12 23.17
CA TYR A 90 -9.72 -1.47 22.98
C TYR A 90 -8.71 -1.88 24.07
N SER A 91 -7.75 -1.01 24.39
CA SER A 91 -6.70 -1.28 25.39
C SER A 91 -7.19 -1.38 26.84
N GLN A 92 -8.36 -0.83 27.14
CA GLN A 92 -9.01 -1.00 28.46
C GLN A 92 -9.60 -2.40 28.65
N LEU A 93 -9.86 -3.11 27.54
CA LEU A 93 -10.47 -4.44 27.53
C LEU A 93 -9.46 -5.53 27.14
N ASN A 94 -8.41 -5.16 26.43
CA ASN A 94 -7.40 -6.04 25.85
C ASN A 94 -6.00 -5.45 25.99
N GLU A 95 -4.97 -6.26 25.75
CA GLU A 95 -3.60 -5.75 25.63
C GLU A 95 -3.48 -4.63 24.58
N GLU A 96 -2.67 -3.62 24.93
CA GLU A 96 -2.43 -2.44 24.12
C GLU A 96 -1.68 -2.79 22.81
N ILE A 97 -2.27 -2.41 21.67
CA ILE A 97 -1.68 -2.51 20.33
C ILE A 97 -1.46 -1.12 19.73
N CYS A 98 -0.73 -1.02 18.61
CA CYS A 98 -0.51 0.24 17.88
C CYS A 98 0.30 1.34 18.62
N LYS A 99 1.08 1.00 19.66
CA LYS A 99 1.84 1.97 20.47
C LYS A 99 2.67 2.97 19.64
N LYS A 100 3.29 2.51 18.55
CA LYS A 100 4.11 3.35 17.66
C LYS A 100 3.31 4.32 16.80
N TYR A 101 2.02 4.04 16.57
CA TYR A 101 1.12 4.80 15.71
C TYR A 101 0.14 5.69 16.47
N GLN A 102 0.41 5.94 17.76
CA GLN A 102 -0.23 7.02 18.50
C GLN A 102 0.20 8.43 18.03
N LYS A 103 0.91 8.54 16.91
CA LYS A 103 1.27 9.79 16.24
C LYS A 103 0.49 9.91 14.94
N LYS A 104 -0.02 11.12 14.67
CA LYS A 104 -0.76 11.42 13.44
C LYS A 104 0.09 11.10 12.20
N ILE A 105 -0.43 10.20 11.37
CA ILE A 105 0.13 9.91 10.05
C ILE A 105 -0.06 11.15 9.17
N LYS A 106 0.98 11.53 8.45
CA LYS A 106 0.92 12.68 7.54
C LYS A 106 -0.07 12.41 6.40
N GLU A 107 -0.78 13.44 5.97
CA GLU A 107 -1.77 13.33 4.90
C GLU A 107 -1.16 12.89 3.57
N ASP A 108 0.11 13.19 3.29
CA ASP A 108 0.79 12.73 2.08
C ASP A 108 0.94 11.21 2.05
N ILE A 109 1.16 10.59 3.22
CA ILE A 109 1.20 9.12 3.37
C ILE A 109 -0.20 8.54 3.16
N LEU A 110 -1.23 9.14 3.79
CA LEU A 110 -2.62 8.69 3.62
C LEU A 110 -3.05 8.76 2.15
N LYS A 111 -2.69 9.84 1.44
CA LYS A 111 -2.98 10.00 0.00
C LYS A 111 -2.30 8.92 -0.85
N LYS A 112 -1.06 8.55 -0.53
CA LYS A 112 -0.35 7.45 -1.21
C LYS A 112 -1.01 6.10 -0.97
N LEU A 113 -1.46 5.84 0.26
CA LEU A 113 -2.23 4.62 0.57
C LEU A 113 -3.52 4.58 -0.24
N LYS A 114 -4.23 5.72 -0.34
CA LYS A 114 -5.43 5.83 -1.17
C LYS A 114 -5.14 5.55 -2.65
N ASP A 115 -4.08 6.14 -3.19
CA ASP A 115 -3.68 5.90 -4.59
C ASP A 115 -3.41 4.39 -4.82
N LEU A 116 -2.75 3.69 -3.89
CA LEU A 116 -2.53 2.25 -3.97
C LEU A 116 -3.85 1.46 -3.90
N ASP A 117 -4.75 1.83 -3.00
CA ASP A 117 -6.05 1.18 -2.82
C ASP A 117 -6.91 1.32 -4.07
N ASP A 118 -7.03 2.54 -4.61
CA ASP A 118 -7.77 2.84 -5.84
C ASP A 118 -7.21 2.04 -7.05
N MET A 119 -5.89 1.92 -7.16
CA MET A 119 -5.25 1.10 -8.20
C MET A 119 -5.57 -0.39 -8.03
N ASN A 120 -5.54 -0.90 -6.80
CA ASN A 120 -5.89 -2.29 -6.52
C ASN A 120 -7.37 -2.58 -6.79
N GLU A 121 -8.28 -1.67 -6.43
CA GLU A 121 -9.70 -1.77 -6.78
C GLU A 121 -9.88 -1.83 -8.30
N ASN A 122 -9.24 -0.92 -9.04
CA ASN A 122 -9.28 -0.92 -10.50
C ASN A 122 -8.72 -2.21 -11.12
N LEU A 123 -7.59 -2.73 -10.61
CA LEU A 123 -7.04 -4.00 -11.05
C LEU A 123 -8.00 -5.16 -10.78
N ASN A 124 -8.55 -5.24 -9.57
CA ASN A 124 -9.53 -6.25 -9.19
C ASN A 124 -10.78 -6.20 -10.08
N SER A 125 -11.24 -5.00 -10.43
CA SER A 125 -12.33 -4.78 -11.36
C SER A 125 -12.08 -5.37 -12.76
N ILE A 126 -10.86 -5.23 -13.27
CA ILE A 126 -10.45 -5.79 -14.57
C ILE A 126 -10.22 -7.30 -14.48
N ILE A 127 -9.62 -7.78 -13.39
CA ILE A 127 -9.31 -9.20 -13.17
C ILE A 127 -10.59 -10.01 -13.09
N ASN A 128 -11.57 -9.54 -12.31
CA ASN A 128 -12.82 -10.26 -12.04
C ASN A 128 -13.96 -9.89 -13.00
N ASN A 129 -13.71 -9.03 -13.99
CA ASN A 129 -14.71 -8.54 -14.95
C ASN A 129 -15.93 -7.93 -14.26
N ASN A 130 -15.72 -7.19 -13.17
CA ASN A 130 -16.77 -6.55 -12.36
C ASN A 130 -16.52 -5.04 -12.23
N ALA A 131 -16.03 -4.42 -13.31
CA ALA A 131 -15.83 -2.98 -13.35
C ALA A 131 -17.16 -2.23 -13.14
N PRO A 132 -17.16 -1.11 -12.39
CA PRO A 132 -18.35 -0.28 -12.25
C PRO A 132 -18.86 0.16 -13.61
N ASN A 133 -20.17 -0.04 -13.85
CA ASN A 133 -20.82 0.26 -15.14
C ASN A 133 -20.16 -0.43 -16.34
N ASP A 134 -19.55 -1.60 -16.12
CA ASP A 134 -18.83 -2.40 -17.13
C ASP A 134 -17.67 -1.65 -17.82
N ASN A 135 -17.17 -0.57 -17.21
CA ASN A 135 -16.15 0.28 -17.82
C ASN A 135 -14.73 -0.13 -17.42
N PHE A 136 -14.32 -1.34 -17.82
CA PHE A 136 -12.98 -1.86 -17.56
C PHE A 136 -11.87 -0.98 -18.15
N CYS A 137 -12.13 -0.29 -19.26
CA CYS A 137 -11.16 0.64 -19.86
C CYS A 137 -10.91 1.88 -19.02
N LYS A 138 -11.94 2.39 -18.34
CA LYS A 138 -11.77 3.48 -17.37
C LYS A 138 -10.89 3.04 -16.20
N CYS A 139 -11.15 1.86 -15.63
CA CYS A 139 -10.29 1.31 -14.57
C CYS A 139 -8.83 1.19 -15.02
N ALA A 140 -8.60 0.70 -16.25
CA ALA A 140 -7.26 0.55 -16.81
C ALA A 140 -6.56 1.91 -16.98
N LYS A 141 -7.29 2.94 -17.42
CA LYS A 141 -6.77 4.30 -17.60
C LYS A 141 -6.43 4.95 -16.26
N GLU A 142 -7.36 4.94 -15.31
CA GLU A 142 -7.18 5.53 -13.97
C GLU A 142 -6.03 4.87 -13.21
N CYS A 143 -5.89 3.55 -13.33
CA CYS A 143 -4.77 2.82 -12.74
C CYS A 143 -3.42 3.25 -13.37
N ALA A 144 -3.35 3.36 -14.69
CA ALA A 144 -2.13 3.80 -15.39
C ALA A 144 -1.74 5.24 -15.06
N GLU A 145 -2.71 6.17 -15.06
CA GLU A 145 -2.49 7.57 -14.71
C GLU A 145 -2.00 7.74 -13.27
N THR A 146 -2.62 7.02 -12.34
CA THR A 146 -2.23 7.02 -10.92
C THR A 146 -0.83 6.44 -10.73
N TYR A 147 -0.48 5.37 -11.43
CA TYR A 147 0.87 4.81 -11.42
C TYR A 147 1.89 5.85 -11.89
N MET A 148 1.65 6.48 -13.05
CA MET A 148 2.58 7.42 -13.68
C MET A 148 2.82 8.70 -12.87
N LYS A 149 1.83 9.13 -12.07
CA LYS A 149 1.96 10.25 -11.12
C LYS A 149 3.10 10.04 -10.10
N HIS A 150 3.42 8.80 -9.76
CA HIS A 150 4.45 8.48 -8.76
C HIS A 150 5.86 8.25 -9.32
N LYS A 151 6.06 8.50 -10.63
CA LYS A 151 7.36 8.32 -11.29
C LYS A 151 8.51 9.04 -10.57
N ILE A 152 8.31 10.32 -10.22
CA ILE A 152 9.35 11.14 -9.57
C ILE A 152 9.65 10.58 -8.17
N THR A 153 8.62 10.29 -7.38
CA THR A 153 8.73 9.70 -6.03
C THR A 153 9.63 8.47 -6.02
N CYS A 154 9.48 7.59 -7.02
CA CYS A 154 10.23 6.35 -7.10
C CYS A 154 11.57 6.45 -7.82
N THR A 155 11.81 7.52 -8.56
CA THR A 155 13.14 7.80 -9.15
C THR A 155 14.12 8.33 -8.10
N ASP A 156 13.63 9.00 -7.05
CA ASP A 156 14.44 9.60 -5.99
C ASP A 156 14.87 8.63 -4.86
N TYR A 157 14.46 7.35 -4.91
CA TYR A 157 14.78 6.27 -3.95
C TYR A 157 14.45 6.55 -2.46
N LYS A 158 13.66 7.58 -2.15
CA LYS A 158 13.33 7.95 -0.76
C LYS A 158 12.27 7.04 -0.12
N GLU A 159 11.43 6.39 -0.93
CA GLU A 159 10.24 5.69 -0.45
C GLU A 159 10.18 4.24 -0.97
N ILE A 160 11.26 3.49 -0.73
CA ILE A 160 11.48 2.13 -1.26
C ILE A 160 10.26 1.21 -1.04
N ASN A 161 9.67 1.21 0.16
CA ASN A 161 8.53 0.36 0.47
C ASN A 161 7.30 0.69 -0.39
N PHE A 162 6.99 1.97 -0.56
CA PHE A 162 5.89 2.43 -1.41
C PHE A 162 6.14 2.08 -2.88
N CYS A 163 7.37 2.27 -3.35
CA CYS A 163 7.76 1.96 -4.73
C CYS A 163 7.78 0.46 -5.02
N ASN A 164 8.08 -0.38 -4.04
CA ASN A 164 7.95 -1.82 -4.15
C ASN A 164 6.48 -2.25 -4.34
N GLU A 165 5.54 -1.62 -3.63
CA GLU A 165 4.12 -1.89 -3.84
C GLU A 165 3.63 -1.40 -5.21
N LEU A 166 4.11 -0.25 -5.68
CA LEU A 166 3.85 0.19 -7.05
C LEU A 166 4.39 -0.79 -8.09
N GLU A 167 5.57 -1.37 -7.86
CA GLU A 167 6.15 -2.38 -8.74
C GLU A 167 5.31 -3.68 -8.75
N ASN A 168 4.68 -4.06 -7.63
CA ASN A 168 3.73 -5.17 -7.58
C ASN A 168 2.47 -4.86 -8.41
N ILE A 169 1.91 -3.65 -8.27
CA ILE A 169 0.78 -3.18 -9.07
C ILE A 169 1.12 -3.19 -10.57
N ARG A 170 2.31 -2.70 -10.94
CA ARG A 170 2.81 -2.70 -12.32
C ARG A 170 2.81 -4.09 -12.94
N LYS A 171 3.32 -5.09 -12.21
CA LYS A 171 3.35 -6.49 -12.68
C LYS A 171 1.94 -7.03 -12.93
N GLN A 172 1.02 -6.77 -12.00
CA GLN A 172 -0.37 -7.17 -12.16
C GLN A 172 -1.01 -6.48 -13.36
N TYR A 173 -0.87 -5.15 -13.47
CA TYR A 173 -1.39 -4.38 -14.60
C TYR A 173 -0.89 -4.90 -15.95
N ASN A 174 0.43 -5.08 -16.09
CA ASN A 174 1.03 -5.51 -17.35
C ASN A 174 0.63 -6.95 -17.73
N SER A 175 0.26 -7.80 -16.75
CA SER A 175 -0.29 -9.13 -17.03
C SER A 175 -1.69 -9.09 -17.69
N LEU A 176 -2.37 -7.93 -17.60
CA LEU A 176 -3.71 -7.71 -18.16
C LEU A 176 -3.68 -7.12 -19.58
N ALA A 177 -2.50 -6.99 -20.21
CA ALA A 177 -2.32 -6.35 -21.52
C ALA A 177 -3.31 -6.84 -22.59
N ASN A 178 -3.60 -8.14 -22.62
CA ASN A 178 -4.58 -8.71 -23.56
C ASN A 178 -6.02 -8.29 -23.23
N LYS A 179 -6.39 -8.23 -21.95
CA LYS A 179 -7.73 -7.82 -21.52
C LYS A 179 -8.01 -6.36 -21.85
N ILE A 180 -7.00 -5.51 -21.74
CA ILE A 180 -7.13 -4.06 -21.97
C ILE A 180 -6.72 -3.63 -23.40
N ALA A 181 -6.53 -4.58 -24.32
CA ALA A 181 -5.94 -4.31 -25.64
C ALA A 181 -6.72 -3.26 -26.47
N ASN A 182 -8.04 -3.19 -26.27
CA ASN A 182 -8.95 -2.27 -26.95
C ASN A 182 -9.24 -0.99 -26.16
N CYS A 183 -8.58 -0.79 -25.02
CA CYS A 183 -8.75 0.41 -24.21
C CYS A 183 -7.82 1.53 -24.65
N ASP A 184 -8.30 2.76 -24.49
CA ASP A 184 -7.47 3.98 -24.54
C ASP A 184 -6.75 4.17 -23.19
N ALA A 185 -5.84 3.24 -22.88
CA ALA A 185 -5.00 3.23 -21.69
C ALA A 185 -3.58 2.77 -22.05
N GLU A 186 -2.60 3.14 -21.24
CA GLU A 186 -1.21 2.71 -21.40
C GLU A 186 -1.15 1.17 -21.31
N LYS A 187 -0.75 0.49 -22.39
CA LYS A 187 -0.79 -1.00 -22.42
C LYS A 187 0.34 -1.63 -21.61
N TRP A 188 1.39 -0.88 -21.33
CA TRP A 188 2.55 -1.36 -20.61
C TRP A 188 3.15 -0.25 -19.74
N LEU A 189 3.10 -0.46 -18.43
CA LEU A 189 3.67 0.47 -17.47
C LEU A 189 5.19 0.20 -17.30
N PRO A 190 6.03 1.24 -17.40
CA PRO A 190 7.47 1.12 -17.20
C PRO A 190 7.80 0.89 -15.72
N SER A 191 8.89 0.20 -15.42
CA SER A 191 9.37 0.14 -14.03
C SER A 191 10.06 1.44 -13.66
N PHE A 192 9.77 1.96 -12.47
CA PHE A 192 10.49 3.10 -11.87
C PHE A 192 11.66 2.68 -10.99
N ASN A 193 11.75 1.37 -10.68
CA ASN A 193 12.93 0.81 -10.02
C ASN A 193 14.07 0.84 -11.03
N GLY A 194 14.72 2.00 -11.13
CA GLY A 194 15.94 2.13 -11.89
C GLY A 194 16.93 1.13 -11.32
N ASN A 195 17.35 0.18 -12.15
CA ASN A 195 18.66 -0.44 -11.98
C ASN A 195 19.63 0.70 -11.65
N ASN A 196 20.32 0.60 -10.53
CA ASN A 196 21.25 1.61 -10.06
C ASN A 196 22.07 2.13 -11.26
N PRO A 197 21.97 3.42 -11.66
CA PRO A 197 22.68 3.90 -12.86
C PRO A 197 24.18 3.68 -12.74
N ILE A 198 24.70 3.59 -11.51
CA ILE A 198 26.08 3.19 -11.21
C ILE A 198 26.32 1.73 -11.65
N VAL A 199 25.43 0.78 -11.35
CA VAL A 199 25.57 -0.63 -11.75
C VAL A 199 25.39 -0.82 -13.25
N THR A 200 24.46 -0.11 -13.88
CA THR A 200 24.21 -0.19 -15.33
C THR A 200 25.36 0.42 -16.15
N VAL A 201 26.06 1.43 -15.64
CA VAL A 201 27.24 2.04 -16.30
C VAL A 201 28.54 1.29 -15.96
N ILE A 202 28.70 0.77 -14.73
CA ILE A 202 29.90 0.03 -14.33
C ILE A 202 30.07 -1.27 -15.12
N TYR A 203 29.00 -2.00 -15.42
CA TYR A 203 29.11 -3.28 -16.13
C TYR A 203 29.77 -3.17 -17.52
N PRO A 204 29.33 -2.28 -18.43
CA PRO A 204 30.00 -2.09 -19.72
C PRO A 204 31.40 -1.50 -19.58
N LEU A 205 31.63 -0.57 -18.63
CA LEU A 205 32.96 0.02 -18.38
C LEU A 205 33.98 -1.02 -17.88
N ALA A 206 33.58 -1.87 -16.93
CA ALA A 206 34.42 -2.95 -16.42
C ALA A 206 34.76 -3.98 -17.50
N ALA A 207 33.78 -4.32 -18.37
CA ALA A 207 34.02 -5.21 -19.50
C ALA A 207 35.02 -4.62 -20.51
N ILE A 208 34.89 -3.33 -20.84
CA ILE A 208 35.85 -2.61 -21.72
C ILE A 208 37.24 -2.56 -21.11
N LEU A 209 37.34 -2.27 -19.80
CA LEU A 209 38.62 -2.23 -19.08
C LEU A 209 39.29 -3.61 -19.06
N LEU A 210 38.53 -4.68 -18.79
CA LEU A 210 39.05 -6.06 -18.83
C LEU A 210 39.57 -6.44 -20.21
N MET A 211 38.82 -6.12 -21.28
CA MET A 211 39.28 -6.36 -22.66
C MET A 211 40.53 -5.55 -23.01
N SER A 212 40.62 -4.30 -22.53
CA SER A 212 41.79 -3.45 -22.76
C SER A 212 43.02 -3.98 -22.02
N PHE A 213 42.84 -4.48 -20.79
CA PHE A 213 43.91 -5.04 -19.98
C PHE A 213 44.47 -6.34 -20.57
N THR A 214 43.61 -7.22 -21.08
CA THR A 214 44.04 -8.48 -21.72
C THR A 214 44.83 -8.20 -23.00
N LEU A 215 44.38 -7.27 -23.84
CA LEU A 215 45.11 -6.86 -25.05
C LEU A 215 46.48 -6.26 -24.71
N PHE A 216 46.57 -5.42 -23.69
CA PHE A 216 47.84 -4.83 -23.25
C PHE A 216 48.85 -5.89 -22.78
N ILE A 217 48.39 -6.88 -22.01
CA ILE A 217 49.23 -8.01 -21.57
C ILE A 217 49.73 -8.81 -22.77
N LEU A 218 48.84 -9.17 -23.70
CA LEU A 218 49.19 -9.94 -24.91
C LEU A 218 50.21 -9.20 -25.79
N TYR A 219 50.02 -7.89 -26.00
CA TYR A 219 50.96 -7.06 -26.75
C TYR A 219 52.35 -7.02 -26.10
N LYS A 220 52.40 -6.83 -24.78
CA LYS A 220 53.66 -6.80 -24.04
C LYS A 220 54.41 -8.13 -24.09
N VAL A 221 53.69 -9.26 -23.97
CA VAL A 221 54.28 -10.60 -24.06
C VAL A 221 54.88 -10.81 -25.44
N ASN A 222 54.15 -10.53 -26.52
CA ASN A 222 54.65 -10.73 -27.88
C ASN A 222 55.87 -9.86 -28.22
N ASN A 223 55.94 -8.62 -27.72
CA ASN A 223 57.11 -7.76 -27.93
C ASN A 223 58.32 -8.11 -27.05
N SER A 224 58.15 -8.92 -26.01
CA SER A 224 59.25 -9.40 -25.16
C SER A 224 59.91 -10.69 -25.66
N PHE A 225 59.34 -11.32 -26.70
CA PHE A 225 59.83 -12.55 -27.33
C PHE A 225 60.31 -12.34 -28.78
N SER A 226 60.50 -11.09 -29.22
CA SER A 226 61.05 -10.74 -30.53
C SER A 226 62.43 -10.10 -30.45
#